data_AF-A0A947XP11-F1
#
_entry.id   AF-A0A947XP11-F1
#
_cell.length_a   1.000
_cell.length_b   1.000
_cell.length_c   1.000
_cell.angle_alpha   90.00
_cell.angle_beta   90.00
_cell.angle_gamma   90.00
#
_symmetry.space_group_name_H-M   'P 1'
#
loop_
_entity.id
_entity.type
_entity.pdbx_description
1 polymer ?
#
loop_
_entity_poly.entity_id
_entity_poly.type
_entity_poly.pdbx_seq_one_letter_code
_entity_poly.pdbx_strand_id
1 'polypeptide(L)'
;MLVLKISQKNIISQAVKILKAGGLIIYPTETCYGAGVDAVNPAAVNKILAYKTFRQGKPMSVAVTDQNMAAKYVALNPTAKNLYQKFLPGPLTVISKSKHQVVKQVESSTGTLGIRIPDYAFVLKLIKKFDRPITATSANVSYKKRPYSIKDILNNTSKKQQSLIDLIIDAGTLPKRPPSTIIDTTFDDPLILRQGTFHLRGAKLTTNSPNQTTNLAQTLMLKHWNTLQKQPLIFLLIGELGSGKTQFAKGIGKFLQIRDTIASPTYTIQKEYDYDYHHVKGRFLHLDTWRLQTIEELDQLNLLSYLKPKNILAIEWADRALKPMLQLAKKAQAKIITVKISAGSSPSLRQITFGR
;
A
#
# COMPACT_ATOMS: atom_id res chain seq x y z
N MET A 1 10.28 28.19 -9.47
CA MET A 1 9.79 27.09 -10.32
C MET A 1 10.22 27.32 -11.76
N LEU A 2 11.06 26.44 -12.30
CA LEU A 2 11.49 26.44 -13.71
C LEU A 2 10.60 25.48 -14.52
N VAL A 3 10.25 25.83 -15.76
CA VAL A 3 9.49 24.95 -16.66
C VAL A 3 10.30 24.74 -17.95
N LEU A 4 10.62 23.49 -18.28
CA LEU A 4 11.44 23.13 -19.44
C LEU A 4 10.68 22.17 -20.34
N LYS A 5 10.63 22.44 -21.65
CA LYS A 5 10.08 21.48 -22.62
C LYS A 5 10.99 20.27 -22.72
N ILE A 6 10.43 19.06 -22.79
CA ILE A 6 11.20 17.80 -22.85
C ILE A 6 12.18 17.75 -24.04
N SER A 7 11.91 18.50 -25.11
CA SER A 7 12.76 18.63 -26.29
C SER A 7 13.97 19.57 -26.11
N GLN A 8 14.07 20.31 -25.00
CA GLN A 8 15.17 21.25 -24.80
C GLN A 8 16.52 20.53 -24.61
N LYS A 9 17.57 21.13 -25.18
CA LYS A 9 18.95 20.65 -25.00
C LYS A 9 19.36 20.73 -23.53
N ASN A 10 20.21 19.82 -23.08
CA ASN A 10 20.76 19.76 -21.71
C ASN A 10 19.75 19.62 -20.56
N ILE A 11 18.47 19.37 -20.84
CA ILE A 11 17.42 19.22 -19.82
C ILE A 11 17.76 18.18 -18.75
N ILE A 12 18.39 17.06 -19.14
CA ILE A 12 18.79 16.01 -18.20
C ILE A 12 19.84 16.55 -17.22
N SER A 13 20.85 17.27 -17.72
CA SER A 13 21.89 17.87 -16.87
C SER A 13 21.30 18.88 -15.87
N GLN A 14 20.34 19.69 -16.32
CA GLN A 14 19.65 20.66 -15.46
C GLN A 14 18.80 19.97 -14.39
N ALA A 15 18.02 18.95 -14.77
CA ALA A 15 17.24 18.16 -13.83
C ALA A 15 18.12 17.45 -12.78
N VAL A 16 19.26 16.88 -13.20
CA VAL A 16 20.25 16.28 -12.28
C VAL A 16 20.80 17.32 -11.31
N LYS A 17 21.14 18.53 -11.77
CA LYS A 17 21.63 19.61 -10.89
C LYS A 17 20.59 19.96 -9.82
N ILE A 18 19.33 20.06 -10.20
CA ILE A 18 18.22 20.37 -9.29
C ILE A 18 17.99 19.23 -8.29
N LEU A 19 17.99 17.98 -8.73
CA LEU A 19 17.87 16.81 -7.84
C LEU A 19 19.03 16.75 -6.83
N LYS A 20 20.28 16.98 -7.28
CA LYS A 20 21.46 17.02 -6.41
C LYS A 20 21.36 18.13 -5.35
N ALA A 21 20.73 19.26 -5.68
CA ALA A 21 20.45 20.34 -4.76
C ALA A 21 19.24 20.07 -3.81
N GLY A 22 18.68 18.86 -3.83
CA GLY A 22 17.51 18.50 -3.01
C GLY A 22 16.17 19.00 -3.56
N GLY A 23 16.14 19.39 -4.84
CA GLY A 23 14.96 19.93 -5.49
C GLY A 23 13.90 18.88 -5.85
N LEU A 24 12.64 19.32 -5.87
CA LEU A 24 11.48 18.58 -6.34
C LEU A 24 11.26 18.86 -7.82
N ILE A 25 11.25 17.78 -8.60
CA ILE A 25 10.96 17.82 -10.03
C ILE A 25 9.61 17.18 -10.31
N ILE A 26 8.89 17.73 -11.28
CA ILE A 26 7.76 17.07 -11.94
C ILE A 26 8.25 16.50 -13.26
N TYR A 27 8.02 15.21 -13.49
CA TYR A 27 8.53 14.50 -14.66
C TYR A 27 7.45 13.62 -15.30
N PRO A 28 7.45 13.46 -16.64
CA PRO A 28 6.49 12.59 -17.33
C PRO A 28 6.84 11.12 -17.12
N THR A 29 5.82 10.27 -17.12
CA THR A 29 5.96 8.80 -17.20
C THR A 29 4.99 8.25 -18.24
N GLU A 30 5.03 6.95 -18.48
CA GLU A 30 4.07 6.28 -19.35
C GLU A 30 2.65 6.21 -18.77
N THR A 31 2.47 6.50 -17.47
CA THR A 31 1.14 6.45 -16.80
C THR A 31 0.53 7.82 -16.53
N CYS A 32 1.28 8.74 -15.90
CA CYS A 32 0.89 10.14 -15.69
C CYS A 32 2.13 10.98 -15.32
N TYR A 33 1.99 12.27 -15.03
CA TYR A 33 3.09 13.04 -14.43
C TYR A 33 3.38 12.55 -13.02
N GLY A 34 4.67 12.38 -12.69
CA GLY A 34 5.20 12.03 -11.39
C GLY A 34 5.86 13.21 -10.69
N ALA A 35 5.96 13.15 -9.36
CA ALA A 35 6.77 14.04 -8.53
C ALA A 35 7.98 13.26 -7.99
N GLY A 36 9.17 13.82 -8.22
CA GLY A 36 10.45 13.18 -7.97
C GLY A 36 11.33 14.05 -7.09
N VAL A 37 11.91 13.45 -6.07
CA VAL A 37 13.03 13.98 -5.28
C VAL A 37 14.06 12.87 -5.12
N ASP A 38 15.29 13.22 -4.75
CA ASP A 38 16.29 12.24 -4.33
C ASP A 38 15.76 11.44 -3.12
N ALA A 39 15.55 10.14 -3.30
CA ALA A 39 14.98 9.29 -2.26
C ALA A 39 15.97 8.99 -1.11
N VAL A 40 17.25 9.33 -1.26
CA VAL A 40 18.27 9.20 -0.20
C VAL A 40 18.56 10.52 0.52
N ASN A 41 17.93 11.64 0.11
CA ASN A 41 18.13 12.96 0.71
C ASN A 41 16.95 13.31 1.64
N PRO A 42 17.16 13.39 2.97
CA PRO A 42 16.09 13.71 3.93
C PRO A 42 15.39 15.05 3.67
N ALA A 43 16.15 16.10 3.30
CA ALA A 43 15.58 17.42 3.03
C ALA A 43 14.66 17.39 1.78
N ALA A 44 15.09 16.68 0.73
CA ALA A 44 14.31 16.50 -0.49
C ALA A 44 13.04 15.68 -0.21
N VAL A 45 13.13 14.62 0.59
CA VAL A 45 11.98 13.80 1.00
C VAL A 45 10.99 14.62 1.84
N ASN A 46 11.46 15.46 2.77
CA ASN A 46 10.59 16.37 3.50
C ASN A 46 9.87 17.35 2.57
N LYS A 47 10.55 17.84 1.53
CA LYS A 47 9.97 18.74 0.51
C LYS A 47 8.81 18.09 -0.25
N ILE A 48 8.96 16.84 -0.73
CA ILE A 48 7.86 16.15 -1.42
C ILE A 48 6.71 15.76 -0.48
N LEU A 49 6.99 15.48 0.79
CA LEU A 49 5.95 15.23 1.79
C LEU A 49 5.10 16.49 2.04
N ALA A 50 5.75 17.65 2.15
CA ALA A 50 5.07 18.94 2.25
C ALA A 50 4.24 19.24 0.99
N TYR A 51 4.77 18.94 -0.20
CA TYR A 51 4.06 19.10 -1.47
C TYR A 51 2.80 18.23 -1.57
N LYS A 52 2.93 16.94 -1.26
CA LYS A 52 1.86 15.94 -1.38
C LYS A 52 0.65 16.21 -0.50
N THR A 53 0.90 16.88 0.64
CA THR A 53 0.01 17.04 1.80
C THR A 53 -0.55 15.71 2.31
N PHE A 54 -0.46 15.50 3.63
CA PHE A 54 -1.02 14.36 4.37
C PHE A 54 -0.93 12.98 3.68
N ARG A 55 0.15 12.25 3.94
CA ARG A 55 0.36 10.89 3.41
C ARG A 55 -0.02 9.75 4.35
N GLN A 56 -0.62 9.98 5.52
CA GLN A 56 -1.08 8.92 6.48
C GLN A 56 -0.08 7.75 6.65
N GLY A 57 1.23 8.03 6.71
CA GLY A 57 2.26 6.97 6.81
C GLY A 57 2.38 6.04 5.59
N LYS A 58 1.75 6.36 4.45
CA LYS A 58 1.79 5.52 3.25
C LYS A 58 3.15 5.62 2.56
N PRO A 59 3.82 4.48 2.31
CA PRO A 59 5.12 4.44 1.66
C PRO A 59 5.11 5.04 0.26
N MET A 60 6.28 5.45 -0.21
CA MET A 60 6.56 5.86 -1.57
C MET A 60 7.31 4.76 -2.30
N SER A 61 6.88 4.45 -3.53
CA SER A 61 7.77 3.75 -4.44
C SER A 61 8.89 4.67 -4.91
N VAL A 62 10.01 4.08 -5.32
CA VAL A 62 11.11 4.77 -6.00
C VAL A 62 11.30 4.24 -7.40
N ALA A 63 11.81 5.08 -8.29
CA ALA A 63 12.19 4.73 -9.65
C ALA A 63 13.71 4.49 -9.72
N VAL A 64 14.09 3.41 -10.40
CA VAL A 64 15.48 3.02 -10.69
C VAL A 64 15.66 2.72 -12.18
N THR A 65 16.89 2.57 -12.66
CA THR A 65 17.18 2.29 -14.08
C THR A 65 16.96 0.84 -14.47
N ASP A 66 17.29 -0.08 -13.57
CA ASP A 66 17.38 -1.51 -13.86
C ASP A 66 17.38 -2.33 -12.55
N GLN A 67 17.39 -3.65 -12.71
CA GLN A 67 17.43 -4.61 -11.59
C GLN A 67 18.71 -4.49 -10.75
N ASN A 68 19.85 -4.12 -11.34
CA ASN A 68 21.12 -3.99 -10.62
C ASN A 68 21.07 -2.79 -9.67
N MET A 69 20.55 -1.66 -10.13
CA MET A 69 20.28 -0.50 -9.28
C MET A 69 19.25 -0.84 -8.20
N ALA A 70 18.18 -1.56 -8.53
CA ALA A 70 17.18 -2.00 -7.55
C ALA A 70 17.80 -2.84 -6.42
N ALA A 71 18.72 -3.75 -6.75
CA ALA A 71 19.39 -4.62 -5.79
C ALA A 71 20.25 -3.85 -4.76
N LYS A 72 20.60 -2.58 -5.02
CA LYS A 72 21.25 -1.70 -4.04
C LYS A 72 20.29 -1.30 -2.91
N TYR A 73 18.98 -1.21 -3.19
CA TYR A 73 17.97 -0.68 -2.26
C TYR A 73 17.03 -1.75 -1.68
N VAL A 74 16.86 -2.89 -2.34
CA VAL A 74 16.00 -3.99 -1.88
C VAL A 74 16.67 -5.35 -2.01
N ALA A 75 16.23 -6.30 -1.19
CA ALA A 75 16.57 -7.72 -1.35
C ALA A 75 15.63 -8.37 -2.39
N LEU A 76 16.20 -8.88 -3.48
CA LEU A 76 15.45 -9.49 -4.58
C LEU A 76 15.41 -11.01 -4.43
N ASN A 77 14.23 -11.56 -4.12
CA ASN A 77 13.98 -12.99 -4.17
C ASN A 77 13.74 -13.49 -5.62
N PRO A 78 13.67 -14.81 -5.88
CA PRO A 78 13.47 -15.33 -7.24
C PRO A 78 12.23 -14.78 -7.94
N THR A 79 11.10 -14.68 -7.22
CA THR A 79 9.85 -14.11 -7.76
C THR A 79 10.03 -12.66 -8.20
N ALA A 80 10.65 -11.83 -7.36
CA ALA A 80 10.97 -10.44 -7.71
C ALA A 80 11.88 -10.40 -8.95
N LYS A 81 13.01 -11.15 -8.97
CA LYS A 81 13.90 -11.18 -10.14
C LYS A 81 13.14 -11.55 -11.42
N ASN A 82 12.25 -12.53 -11.38
CA ASN A 82 11.43 -12.92 -12.54
C ASN A 82 10.50 -11.79 -12.99
N LEU A 83 9.85 -11.10 -12.05
CA LEU A 83 8.99 -9.95 -12.36
C LEU A 83 9.78 -8.80 -13.01
N TYR A 84 11.00 -8.54 -12.54
CA TYR A 84 11.87 -7.52 -13.13
C TYR A 84 12.27 -7.89 -14.55
N GLN A 85 12.71 -9.12 -14.78
CA GLN A 85 13.16 -9.59 -16.09
C GLN A 85 12.04 -9.61 -17.14
N LYS A 86 10.81 -9.97 -16.73
CA LYS A 86 9.70 -10.17 -17.68
C LYS A 86 8.83 -8.93 -17.90
N PHE A 87 8.70 -8.06 -16.89
CA PHE A 87 7.66 -7.02 -16.89
C PHE A 87 8.19 -5.60 -16.61
N LEU A 88 9.51 -5.44 -16.45
CA LEU A 88 10.14 -4.14 -16.27
C LEU A 88 11.22 -3.91 -17.35
N PRO A 89 11.36 -2.70 -17.92
CA PRO A 89 10.60 -1.48 -17.66
C PRO A 89 9.11 -1.58 -17.97
N GLY A 90 8.25 -0.94 -17.18
CA GLY A 90 6.81 -1.01 -17.42
C GLY A 90 5.92 -0.51 -16.28
N PRO A 91 4.58 -0.62 -16.44
CA PRO A 91 3.59 -0.20 -15.47
C PRO A 91 3.46 -1.19 -14.30
N LEU A 92 4.58 -1.63 -13.73
CA LEU A 92 4.67 -2.49 -12.57
C LEU A 92 5.47 -1.82 -11.45
N THR A 93 5.07 -2.08 -10.21
CA THR A 93 5.82 -1.73 -9.00
C THR A 93 5.96 -3.00 -8.18
N VAL A 94 7.19 -3.40 -7.91
CA VAL A 94 7.53 -4.60 -7.14
C VAL A 94 7.96 -4.17 -5.75
N ILE A 95 7.22 -4.61 -4.73
CA ILE A 95 7.57 -4.41 -3.32
C ILE A 95 8.42 -5.59 -2.87
N SER A 96 9.56 -5.27 -2.27
CA SER A 96 10.52 -6.23 -1.73
C SER A 96 11.01 -5.74 -0.37
N LYS A 97 11.76 -6.59 0.36
CA LYS A 97 12.36 -6.21 1.65
C LYS A 97 13.37 -5.09 1.41
N SER A 98 13.23 -3.99 2.16
CA SER A 98 14.17 -2.87 2.02
C SER A 98 15.52 -3.21 2.62
N LYS A 99 16.57 -2.61 2.06
CA LYS A 99 17.93 -2.59 2.64
C LYS A 99 18.19 -1.34 3.49
N HIS A 100 17.16 -0.53 3.73
CA HIS A 100 17.24 0.69 4.54
C HIS A 100 18.24 1.73 3.99
N GLN A 101 18.38 1.76 2.66
CA GLN A 101 19.29 2.66 1.93
C GLN A 101 18.58 3.92 1.41
N VAL A 102 17.28 4.08 1.69
CA VAL A 102 16.51 5.29 1.39
C VAL A 102 16.07 5.94 2.69
N VAL A 103 15.62 7.19 2.62
CA VAL A 103 15.05 7.90 3.77
C VAL A 103 13.86 7.11 4.32
N LYS A 104 13.81 6.88 5.64
CA LYS A 104 12.81 6.02 6.32
C LYS A 104 11.36 6.34 5.93
N GLN A 105 11.01 7.60 5.72
CA GLN A 105 9.68 8.06 5.32
C GLN A 105 9.25 7.61 3.90
N VAL A 106 10.20 7.16 3.08
CA VAL A 106 9.94 6.56 1.76
C VAL A 106 9.48 5.11 1.93
N GLU A 107 10.00 4.40 2.92
CA GLU A 107 9.73 2.98 3.18
C GLU A 107 8.38 2.76 3.86
N SER A 108 7.92 1.51 3.84
CA SER A 108 6.75 1.11 4.63
C SER A 108 7.12 0.92 6.10
N SER A 109 6.13 1.01 6.98
CA SER A 109 6.30 0.68 8.41
C SER A 109 6.74 -0.77 8.66
N THR A 110 6.58 -1.66 7.67
CA THR A 110 6.99 -3.07 7.74
C THR A 110 8.37 -3.34 7.14
N GLY A 111 9.14 -2.29 6.82
CA GLY A 111 10.50 -2.41 6.29
C GLY A 111 10.54 -2.90 4.84
N THR A 112 9.55 -2.51 4.03
CA THR A 112 9.46 -2.86 2.61
C THR A 112 9.52 -1.60 1.75
N LEU A 113 10.04 -1.76 0.53
CA LEU A 113 10.19 -0.67 -0.43
C LEU A 113 9.64 -1.10 -1.80
N GLY A 114 8.82 -0.24 -2.39
CA GLY A 114 8.32 -0.43 -3.75
C GLY A 114 9.31 0.11 -4.77
N ILE A 115 9.77 -0.72 -5.69
CA ILE A 115 10.63 -0.32 -6.79
C ILE A 115 9.85 -0.31 -8.10
N ARG A 116 10.14 0.66 -8.96
CA ARG A 116 9.63 0.79 -10.32
C ARG A 116 10.79 1.03 -11.27
N ILE A 117 10.72 0.46 -12.47
CA ILE A 117 11.56 0.85 -13.61
C ILE A 117 10.59 1.44 -14.64
N PRO A 118 10.44 2.78 -14.71
CA PRO A 118 9.47 3.41 -15.60
C PRO A 118 9.83 3.15 -17.06
N ASP A 119 8.87 2.72 -17.87
CA ASP A 119 9.04 2.61 -19.32
C ASP A 119 8.92 4.00 -19.99
N TYR A 120 9.88 4.86 -19.68
CA TYR A 120 9.94 6.20 -20.22
C TYR A 120 11.40 6.62 -20.40
N ALA A 121 11.88 6.65 -21.65
CA ALA A 121 13.30 6.78 -21.99
C ALA A 121 13.98 7.99 -21.33
N PHE A 122 13.29 9.14 -21.26
CA PHE A 122 13.81 10.32 -20.58
C PHE A 122 14.07 10.06 -19.08
N VAL A 123 13.15 9.38 -18.40
CA VAL A 123 13.26 9.09 -16.95
C VAL A 123 14.40 8.13 -16.68
N LEU A 124 14.55 7.08 -17.50
CA LEU A 124 15.67 6.15 -17.39
C LEU A 124 17.02 6.86 -17.59
N LYS A 125 17.13 7.72 -18.60
CA LYS A 125 18.34 8.54 -18.82
C LYS A 125 18.61 9.51 -17.68
N LEU A 126 17.57 10.12 -17.11
CA LEU A 126 17.66 11.01 -15.96
C LEU A 126 18.20 10.28 -14.73
N ILE A 127 17.59 9.16 -14.35
CA ILE A 127 18.00 8.38 -13.19
C ILE A 127 19.40 7.82 -13.40
N LYS A 128 19.73 7.34 -14.61
CA LYS A 128 21.07 6.87 -14.95
C LYS A 128 22.14 7.94 -14.76
N LYS A 129 21.88 9.19 -15.20
CA LYS A 129 22.81 10.31 -15.02
C LYS A 129 22.86 10.80 -13.57
N PHE A 130 21.75 10.68 -12.84
CA PHE A 130 21.67 11.04 -11.43
C PHE A 130 22.36 10.01 -10.51
N ASP A 131 22.39 8.75 -10.93
CA ASP A 131 22.93 7.58 -10.22
C ASP A 131 22.34 7.34 -8.82
N ARG A 132 21.09 7.79 -8.61
CA ARG A 132 20.34 7.58 -7.38
C ARG A 132 18.84 7.40 -7.69
N PRO A 133 18.11 6.67 -6.84
CA PRO A 133 16.67 6.51 -7.00
C PRO A 133 15.96 7.83 -6.75
N ILE A 134 14.96 8.12 -7.58
CA ILE A 134 14.04 9.23 -7.32
C ILE A 134 12.69 8.69 -6.86
N THR A 135 11.94 9.45 -6.08
CA THR A 135 10.58 9.02 -5.72
C THR A 135 9.68 8.83 -6.95
N ALA A 136 8.91 7.75 -6.95
CA ALA A 136 7.97 7.38 -8.01
C ALA A 136 6.54 7.45 -7.50
N THR A 137 5.96 8.64 -7.54
CA THR A 137 4.59 8.89 -7.07
C THR A 137 3.94 9.95 -7.97
N SER A 138 2.65 9.84 -8.24
CA SER A 138 1.95 10.77 -9.14
C SER A 138 2.05 12.21 -8.65
N ALA A 139 2.12 13.18 -9.55
CA ALA A 139 2.33 14.59 -9.22
C ALA A 139 1.10 15.28 -8.59
N ASN A 140 -0.05 14.61 -8.51
CA ASN A 140 -1.21 15.20 -7.85
C ASN A 140 -1.03 15.29 -6.34
N VAL A 141 -1.66 16.29 -5.75
CA VAL A 141 -1.94 16.35 -4.30
C VAL A 141 -2.73 15.11 -3.90
N SER A 142 -2.51 14.62 -2.68
CA SER A 142 -3.24 13.47 -2.14
C SER A 142 -4.75 13.59 -2.39
N TYR A 143 -5.37 12.50 -2.84
CA TYR A 143 -6.81 12.40 -3.13
C TYR A 143 -7.35 13.22 -4.33
N LYS A 144 -6.52 13.99 -5.04
CA LYS A 144 -6.91 14.67 -6.29
C LYS A 144 -6.78 13.76 -7.52
N LYS A 145 -7.37 14.20 -8.65
CA LYS A 145 -7.27 13.51 -9.95
C LYS A 145 -5.80 13.42 -10.39
N ARG A 146 -5.46 12.35 -11.12
CA ARG A 146 -4.11 12.15 -11.68
C ARG A 146 -3.81 13.23 -12.73
N PRO A 147 -2.58 13.76 -12.77
CA PRO A 147 -2.23 14.81 -13.72
C PRO A 147 -1.70 14.24 -15.04
N TYR A 148 -2.30 14.64 -16.14
CA TYR A 148 -1.86 14.28 -17.50
C TYR A 148 -1.31 15.47 -18.27
N SER A 149 -1.47 16.69 -17.76
CA SER A 149 -0.89 17.92 -18.28
C SER A 149 -0.36 18.78 -17.14
N ILE A 150 0.48 19.77 -17.45
CA ILE A 150 0.91 20.78 -16.47
C ILE A 150 -0.29 21.56 -15.92
N LYS A 151 -1.27 21.87 -16.77
CA LYS A 151 -2.50 22.54 -16.36
C LYS A 151 -3.23 21.76 -15.27
N ASP A 152 -3.29 20.43 -15.35
CA ASP A 152 -3.89 19.61 -14.30
C ASP A 152 -3.18 19.77 -12.95
N ILE A 153 -1.85 19.91 -12.97
CA ILE A 153 -1.04 20.07 -11.75
C ILE A 153 -1.28 21.45 -11.15
N LEU A 154 -1.13 22.50 -11.95
CA LEU A 154 -1.25 23.89 -11.48
C LEU A 154 -2.67 24.19 -10.98
N ASN A 155 -3.71 23.71 -11.66
CA ASN A 155 -5.10 23.93 -11.26
C ASN A 155 -5.50 23.19 -9.97
N ASN A 156 -4.76 22.13 -9.59
CA ASN A 156 -5.06 21.30 -8.42
C ASN A 156 -4.06 21.49 -7.28
N THR A 157 -3.19 22.50 -7.35
CA THR A 157 -2.18 22.82 -6.33
C THR A 157 -2.32 24.27 -5.86
N SER A 158 -2.14 24.50 -4.57
CA SER A 158 -2.08 25.86 -4.00
C SER A 158 -0.77 26.58 -4.37
N LYS A 159 -0.73 27.91 -4.27
CA LYS A 159 0.51 28.70 -4.45
C LYS A 159 1.66 28.20 -3.57
N LYS A 160 1.36 27.82 -2.31
CA LYS A 160 2.33 27.24 -1.37
C LYS A 160 2.90 25.89 -1.85
N GLN A 161 2.09 25.07 -2.53
CA GLN A 161 2.57 23.81 -3.09
C GLN A 161 3.37 24.04 -4.36
N GLN A 162 2.94 24.97 -5.21
CA GLN A 162 3.66 25.32 -6.43
C GLN A 162 5.05 25.91 -6.13
N SER A 163 5.21 26.66 -5.04
CA SER A 163 6.52 27.19 -4.61
C SER A 163 7.51 26.10 -4.17
N LEU A 164 7.02 24.88 -3.85
CA LEU A 164 7.87 23.72 -3.56
C LEU A 164 8.38 23.02 -4.82
N ILE A 165 7.86 23.36 -6.01
CA ILE A 165 8.30 22.76 -7.27
C ILE A 165 9.48 23.56 -7.83
N ASP A 166 10.64 22.90 -7.95
CA ASP A 166 11.84 23.55 -8.50
C ASP A 166 11.88 23.43 -10.03
N LEU A 167 11.44 22.29 -10.57
CA LEU A 167 11.43 22.03 -12.01
C LEU A 167 10.16 21.30 -12.44
N ILE A 168 9.60 21.73 -13.57
CA ILE A 168 8.61 20.95 -14.34
C ILE A 168 9.20 20.61 -15.70
N ILE A 169 9.24 19.32 -16.03
CA ILE A 169 9.55 18.84 -17.37
C ILE A 169 8.24 18.71 -18.14
N ASP A 170 8.02 19.59 -19.11
CA ASP A 170 6.82 19.66 -19.93
C ASP A 170 6.93 18.75 -21.16
N ALA A 171 6.19 17.65 -21.14
CA ALA A 171 6.01 16.74 -22.28
C ALA A 171 4.60 16.88 -22.92
N GLY A 172 3.90 17.98 -22.67
CA GLY A 172 2.54 18.21 -23.14
C GLY A 172 1.52 17.34 -22.42
N THR A 173 0.47 16.94 -23.14
CA THR A 173 -0.61 16.07 -22.63
C THR A 173 -0.22 14.61 -22.79
N LEU A 174 -0.12 13.90 -21.67
CA LEU A 174 0.18 12.47 -21.61
C LEU A 174 -1.07 11.63 -21.90
N PRO A 175 -0.91 10.43 -22.50
CA PRO A 175 -2.02 9.50 -22.67
C PRO A 175 -2.59 9.06 -21.32
N LYS A 176 -3.92 8.95 -21.23
CA LYS A 176 -4.59 8.47 -20.01
C LYS A 176 -4.45 6.96 -19.91
N ARG A 177 -3.54 6.49 -19.06
CA ARG A 177 -3.36 5.05 -18.79
C ARG A 177 -3.70 4.71 -17.34
N PRO A 178 -4.15 3.48 -17.03
CA PRO A 178 -4.33 3.03 -15.66
C PRO A 178 -3.04 3.15 -14.85
N PRO A 179 -3.14 3.25 -13.51
CA PRO A 179 -1.96 3.13 -12.65
C PRO A 179 -1.20 1.83 -12.85
N SER A 180 0.06 1.85 -12.41
CA SER A 180 0.84 0.61 -12.31
C SER A 180 0.19 -0.43 -11.40
N THR A 181 0.34 -1.70 -11.77
CA THR A 181 0.09 -2.79 -10.83
C THR A 181 1.12 -2.73 -9.71
N ILE A 182 0.70 -2.98 -8.47
CA ILE A 182 1.61 -3.08 -7.32
C ILE A 182 1.56 -4.52 -6.83
N ILE A 183 2.71 -5.18 -6.85
CA ILE A 183 2.88 -6.58 -6.42
C ILE A 183 3.85 -6.60 -5.26
N ASP A 184 3.43 -7.18 -4.14
CA ASP A 184 4.27 -7.46 -2.99
C ASP A 184 4.82 -8.87 -3.08
N THR A 185 6.15 -8.96 -3.14
CA THR A 185 6.90 -10.22 -3.27
C THR A 185 7.52 -10.64 -1.94
N THR A 186 7.18 -9.97 -0.83
CA THR A 186 7.78 -10.27 0.48
C THR A 186 7.17 -11.49 1.18
N PHE A 187 6.10 -12.04 0.61
CA PHE A 187 5.51 -13.33 0.94
C PHE A 187 6.00 -14.37 -0.07
N ASP A 188 5.85 -15.65 0.26
CA ASP A 188 6.29 -16.76 -0.60
C ASP A 188 5.59 -16.71 -1.98
N ASP A 189 4.30 -16.43 -1.96
CA ASP A 189 3.52 -16.12 -3.15
C ASP A 189 3.37 -14.58 -3.32
N PRO A 190 3.34 -14.06 -4.55
CA PRO A 190 3.18 -12.62 -4.78
C PRO A 190 1.75 -12.13 -4.51
N LEU A 191 1.63 -11.02 -3.80
CA LEU A 191 0.37 -10.37 -3.44
C LEU A 191 0.10 -9.13 -4.30
N ILE A 192 -1.02 -9.09 -5.04
CA ILE A 192 -1.45 -7.86 -5.73
C ILE A 192 -2.11 -6.90 -4.73
N LEU A 193 -1.44 -5.77 -4.46
CA LEU A 193 -1.98 -4.68 -3.65
C LEU A 193 -2.85 -3.73 -4.45
N ARG A 194 -2.48 -3.48 -5.71
CA ARG A 194 -3.25 -2.65 -6.63
C ARG A 194 -3.22 -3.27 -8.01
N GLN A 195 -4.41 -3.49 -8.56
CA GLN A 195 -4.58 -3.93 -9.94
C GLN A 195 -4.41 -2.74 -10.89
N GLY A 196 -3.45 -2.86 -11.82
CA GLY A 196 -3.26 -1.97 -12.96
C GLY A 196 -3.57 -2.72 -14.26
N THR A 197 -2.84 -2.40 -15.33
CA THR A 197 -2.94 -3.11 -16.62
C THR A 197 -2.47 -4.56 -16.57
N PHE A 198 -1.66 -4.94 -15.56
CA PHE A 198 -1.14 -6.29 -15.41
C PHE A 198 -2.00 -7.13 -14.46
N HIS A 199 -2.63 -8.20 -14.95
CA HIS A 199 -3.55 -9.09 -14.22
C HIS A 199 -2.88 -10.42 -13.84
N LEU A 200 -2.80 -10.76 -12.54
CA LEU A 200 -2.60 -12.15 -12.07
C LEU A 200 -3.94 -12.68 -11.56
N ARG A 201 -4.30 -13.93 -11.93
CA ARG A 201 -5.53 -14.58 -11.45
C ARG A 201 -5.29 -15.21 -10.07
N GLY A 202 -6.20 -14.96 -9.12
CA GLY A 202 -6.34 -15.65 -7.84
C GLY A 202 -5.14 -15.55 -6.89
N ALA A 203 -5.22 -14.74 -5.84
CA ALA A 203 -4.13 -14.67 -4.85
C ALA A 203 -4.30 -15.79 -3.80
N LYS A 204 -3.61 -16.91 -4.02
CA LYS A 204 -3.24 -17.85 -2.95
C LYS A 204 -1.91 -17.36 -2.39
N LEU A 205 -1.84 -17.14 -1.08
CA LEU A 205 -0.62 -16.76 -0.38
C LEU A 205 -0.20 -17.82 0.61
N THR A 206 1.08 -17.87 0.92
CA THR A 206 1.64 -18.70 1.98
C THR A 206 2.40 -17.85 2.99
N THR A 207 2.28 -18.19 4.27
CA THR A 207 3.04 -17.57 5.37
C THR A 207 3.65 -18.67 6.25
N ASN A 208 4.93 -18.58 6.54
CA ASN A 208 5.73 -19.56 7.29
C ASN A 208 5.99 -19.20 8.76
N SER A 209 5.51 -18.04 9.22
CA SER A 209 5.69 -17.61 10.60
C SER A 209 4.57 -16.69 11.09
N PRO A 210 4.34 -16.62 12.42
CA PRO A 210 3.39 -15.67 13.00
C PRO A 210 3.65 -14.22 12.57
N ASN A 211 4.92 -13.83 12.42
CA ASN A 211 5.31 -12.49 11.95
C ASN A 211 4.89 -12.25 10.48
N GLN A 212 5.00 -13.25 9.60
CA GLN A 212 4.52 -13.12 8.22
C GLN A 212 2.99 -13.02 8.16
N THR A 213 2.25 -13.79 8.96
CA THR A 213 0.79 -13.66 9.07
C THR A 213 0.38 -12.26 9.56
N THR A 214 1.08 -11.73 10.57
CA THR A 214 0.88 -10.36 11.07
C THR A 214 1.23 -9.30 10.02
N ASN A 215 2.29 -9.50 9.23
CA ASN A 215 2.63 -8.60 8.15
C ASN A 215 1.59 -8.62 7.03
N LEU A 216 1.03 -9.80 6.69
CA LEU A 216 -0.05 -9.91 5.72
C LEU A 216 -1.29 -9.13 6.16
N ALA A 217 -1.69 -9.24 7.43
CA ALA A 217 -2.79 -8.46 7.98
C ALA A 217 -2.53 -6.95 7.87
N GLN A 218 -1.33 -6.47 8.24
CA GLN A 218 -0.95 -5.06 8.08
C GLN A 218 -0.98 -4.62 6.60
N THR A 219 -0.52 -5.47 5.68
CA THR A 219 -0.53 -5.18 4.25
C THR A 219 -1.96 -5.10 3.69
N LEU A 220 -2.87 -5.99 4.13
CA LEU A 220 -4.29 -5.94 3.77
C LEU A 220 -4.97 -4.71 4.38
N MET A 221 -4.63 -4.34 5.62
CA MET A 221 -5.10 -3.10 6.24
C MET A 221 -4.64 -1.88 5.45
N LEU A 222 -3.37 -1.80 5.05
CA LEU A 222 -2.85 -0.72 4.20
C LEU A 222 -3.61 -0.61 2.88
N LYS A 223 -3.89 -1.76 2.24
CA LYS A 223 -4.66 -1.86 0.99
C LYS A 223 -6.09 -1.30 1.16
N HIS A 224 -6.72 -1.57 2.29
CA HIS A 224 -8.12 -1.19 2.55
C HIS A 224 -8.30 0.08 3.40
N TRP A 225 -7.21 0.75 3.81
CA TRP A 225 -7.25 1.93 4.68
C TRP A 225 -8.11 3.09 4.16
N ASN A 226 -8.09 3.33 2.85
CA ASN A 226 -8.95 4.36 2.23
C ASN A 226 -10.42 3.96 2.22
N THR A 227 -10.71 2.67 2.08
CA THR A 227 -12.08 2.16 2.13
C THR A 227 -12.62 2.28 3.54
N LEU A 228 -11.81 1.94 4.55
CA LEU A 228 -12.18 2.05 5.96
C LEU A 228 -12.65 3.45 6.35
N GLN A 229 -12.04 4.50 5.81
CA GLN A 229 -12.44 5.88 6.09
C GLN A 229 -13.84 6.24 5.57
N LYS A 230 -14.37 5.48 4.61
CA LYS A 230 -15.66 5.73 3.95
C LYS A 230 -16.76 4.77 4.38
N GLN A 231 -16.40 3.56 4.77
CA GLN A 231 -17.32 2.48 5.16
C GLN A 231 -16.61 1.50 6.10
N PRO A 232 -17.33 0.77 6.96
CA PRO A 232 -16.72 -0.23 7.84
C PRO A 232 -16.04 -1.35 7.06
N LEU A 233 -14.99 -1.93 7.65
CA LEU A 233 -14.34 -3.14 7.13
C LEU A 233 -14.74 -4.36 7.98
N ILE A 234 -15.03 -5.47 7.31
CA ILE A 234 -15.27 -6.77 7.96
C ILE A 234 -14.24 -7.77 7.43
N PHE A 235 -13.42 -8.32 8.32
CA PHE A 235 -12.53 -9.44 8.04
C PHE A 235 -13.17 -10.74 8.51
N LEU A 236 -13.52 -11.62 7.56
CA LEU A 236 -14.03 -12.96 7.85
C LEU A 236 -12.85 -13.93 7.91
N LEU A 237 -12.42 -14.30 9.11
CA LEU A 237 -11.27 -15.18 9.35
C LEU A 237 -11.77 -16.62 9.48
N ILE A 238 -11.51 -17.43 8.46
CA ILE A 238 -11.96 -18.82 8.37
C ILE A 238 -10.74 -19.74 8.47
N GLY A 239 -10.83 -20.80 9.25
CA GLY A 239 -9.75 -21.78 9.37
C GLY A 239 -9.79 -22.56 10.67
N GLU A 240 -9.05 -23.66 10.73
CA GLU A 240 -9.01 -24.58 11.87
C GLU A 240 -8.38 -23.95 13.13
N LEU A 241 -8.48 -24.66 14.27
CA LEU A 241 -7.83 -24.26 15.51
C LEU A 241 -6.32 -24.15 15.30
N GLY A 242 -5.68 -23.10 15.82
CA GLY A 242 -4.24 -22.88 15.64
C GLY A 242 -3.81 -22.46 14.23
N SER A 243 -4.75 -22.24 13.28
CA SER A 243 -4.41 -21.81 11.92
C SER A 243 -3.81 -20.41 11.86
N GLY A 244 -3.98 -19.57 12.90
CA GLY A 244 -3.39 -18.24 12.96
C GLY A 244 -4.38 -17.09 12.77
N LYS A 245 -5.68 -17.35 12.87
CA LYS A 245 -6.74 -16.32 12.87
C LYS A 245 -6.47 -15.19 13.88
N THR A 246 -6.21 -15.54 15.15
CA THR A 246 -5.86 -14.56 16.19
C THR A 246 -4.56 -13.82 15.86
N GLN A 247 -3.59 -14.48 15.22
CA GLN A 247 -2.35 -13.81 14.79
C GLN A 247 -2.59 -12.79 13.67
N PHE A 248 -3.55 -13.06 12.80
CA PHE A 248 -4.03 -12.10 11.80
C PHE A 248 -4.71 -10.91 12.48
N ALA A 249 -5.60 -11.14 13.45
CA ALA A 249 -6.24 -10.09 14.25
C ALA A 249 -5.22 -9.22 15.02
N LYS A 250 -4.19 -9.84 15.61
CA LYS A 250 -3.03 -9.12 16.20
C LYS A 250 -2.33 -8.23 15.18
N GLY A 251 -2.22 -8.66 13.93
CA GLY A 251 -1.65 -7.83 12.87
C GLY A 251 -2.51 -6.64 12.47
N ILE A 252 -3.84 -6.77 12.53
CA ILE A 252 -4.75 -5.61 12.41
C ILE A 252 -4.49 -4.64 13.57
N GLY A 253 -4.44 -5.11 14.82
CA GLY A 253 -4.21 -4.22 15.96
C GLY A 253 -2.85 -3.54 15.95
N LYS A 254 -1.79 -4.26 15.52
CA LYS A 254 -0.45 -3.69 15.30
C LYS A 254 -0.46 -2.59 14.23
N PHE A 255 -1.18 -2.79 13.13
CA PHE A 255 -1.35 -1.76 12.10
C PHE A 255 -1.99 -0.49 12.69
N LEU A 256 -3.02 -0.67 13.51
CA LEU A 256 -3.80 0.42 14.11
C LEU A 256 -3.13 1.08 15.31
N GLN A 257 -1.93 0.63 15.71
CA GLN A 257 -1.20 1.11 16.90
C GLN A 257 -2.00 0.97 18.21
N ILE A 258 -2.83 -0.07 18.31
CA ILE A 258 -3.52 -0.40 19.55
C ILE A 258 -2.48 -0.83 20.59
N ARG A 259 -2.53 -0.21 21.78
CA ARG A 259 -1.60 -0.48 22.89
C ARG A 259 -1.98 -1.72 23.67
N ASP A 260 -3.28 -2.01 23.75
CA ASP A 260 -3.80 -3.17 24.43
C ASP A 260 -3.37 -4.46 23.73
N THR A 261 -3.24 -5.53 24.52
CA THR A 261 -2.96 -6.84 23.96
C THR A 261 -4.21 -7.34 23.22
N ILE A 262 -4.08 -7.52 21.90
CA ILE A 262 -5.09 -8.20 21.09
C ILE A 262 -5.08 -9.69 21.47
N ALA A 263 -6.13 -10.10 22.18
CA ALA A 263 -6.30 -11.45 22.69
C ALA A 263 -7.48 -12.12 21.99
N SER A 264 -7.42 -13.44 21.84
CA SER A 264 -8.56 -14.18 21.30
C SER A 264 -9.77 -13.98 22.21
N PRO A 265 -10.93 -13.57 21.68
CA PRO A 265 -12.16 -13.39 22.46
C PRO A 265 -12.86 -14.74 22.71
N THR A 266 -12.17 -15.87 22.64
CA THR A 266 -12.71 -17.22 22.81
C THR A 266 -13.51 -17.41 24.10
N TYR A 267 -13.24 -16.65 25.16
CA TYR A 267 -13.98 -16.71 26.43
C TYR A 267 -14.98 -15.56 26.63
N THR A 268 -14.91 -14.50 25.83
CA THR A 268 -15.74 -13.29 25.98
C THR A 268 -16.65 -13.04 24.78
N ILE A 269 -16.62 -13.91 23.76
CA ILE A 269 -17.26 -13.82 22.44
C ILE A 269 -16.75 -12.62 21.62
N GLN A 270 -16.70 -11.44 22.22
CA GLN A 270 -16.25 -10.17 21.66
C GLN A 270 -15.18 -9.51 22.54
N LYS A 271 -14.28 -8.76 21.89
CA LYS A 271 -13.41 -7.74 22.52
C LYS A 271 -13.42 -6.49 21.66
N GLU A 272 -13.37 -5.34 22.33
CA GLU A 272 -13.36 -4.03 21.70
C GLU A 272 -12.07 -3.30 22.04
N TYR A 273 -11.54 -2.60 21.04
CA TYR A 273 -10.33 -1.83 21.16
C TYR A 273 -10.51 -0.49 20.48
N ASP A 274 -10.35 0.61 21.22
CA ASP A 274 -10.24 1.93 20.62
C ASP A 274 -8.86 2.08 19.98
N TYR A 275 -8.80 2.75 18.84
CA TYR A 275 -7.54 3.05 18.18
C TYR A 275 -7.47 4.52 17.75
N ASP A 276 -6.26 5.07 17.75
CA ASP A 276 -5.92 6.34 17.10
C ASP A 276 -4.74 6.08 16.17
N TYR A 277 -5.01 6.06 14.88
CA TYR A 277 -3.99 5.86 13.86
C TYR A 277 -4.00 7.04 12.90
N HIS A 278 -2.94 7.86 12.96
CA HIS A 278 -2.77 9.06 12.14
C HIS A 278 -3.97 10.02 12.20
N HIS A 279 -4.45 10.34 13.42
CA HIS A 279 -5.60 11.23 13.68
C HIS A 279 -6.94 10.69 13.18
N VAL A 280 -7.00 9.40 12.83
CA VAL A 280 -8.26 8.69 12.56
C VAL A 280 -8.55 7.85 13.79
N LYS A 281 -9.59 8.24 14.53
CA LYS A 281 -10.14 7.49 15.65
C LYS A 281 -11.23 6.55 15.18
N GLY A 282 -11.23 5.33 15.69
CA GLY A 282 -12.22 4.31 15.39
C GLY A 282 -12.15 3.16 16.39
N ARG A 283 -12.97 2.13 16.16
CA ARG A 283 -12.96 0.91 16.96
C ARG A 283 -12.58 -0.31 16.13
N PHE A 284 -11.78 -1.17 16.75
CA PHE A 284 -11.53 -2.52 16.28
C PHE A 284 -12.27 -3.51 17.18
N LEU A 285 -13.24 -4.21 16.60
CA LEU A 285 -13.97 -5.30 17.24
C LEU A 285 -13.38 -6.62 16.79
N HIS A 286 -13.03 -7.47 17.75
CA HIS A 286 -12.58 -8.83 17.51
C HIS A 286 -13.64 -9.77 18.08
N LEU A 287 -14.23 -10.58 17.21
CA LEU A 287 -15.30 -11.53 17.52
C LEU A 287 -14.81 -12.96 17.28
N ASP A 288 -15.26 -13.91 18.09
CA ASP A 288 -15.06 -15.35 17.91
C ASP A 288 -16.43 -16.04 17.92
N THR A 289 -16.84 -16.59 16.77
CA THR A 289 -18.14 -17.23 16.60
C THR A 289 -18.11 -18.74 16.87
N TRP A 290 -17.00 -19.29 17.39
CA TRP A 290 -16.91 -20.71 17.71
C TRP A 290 -17.95 -21.14 18.75
N ARG A 291 -18.21 -20.31 19.75
CA ARG A 291 -19.09 -20.65 20.88
C ARG A 291 -20.55 -20.26 20.70
N LEU A 292 -20.90 -19.62 19.59
CA LEU A 292 -22.30 -19.27 19.33
C LEU A 292 -23.10 -20.55 19.11
N GLN A 293 -24.11 -20.75 19.94
CA GLN A 293 -24.99 -21.91 19.83
C GLN A 293 -26.10 -21.65 18.80
N THR A 294 -26.54 -20.40 18.69
CA THR A 294 -27.60 -19.97 17.78
C THR A 294 -27.23 -18.69 17.04
N ILE A 295 -27.94 -18.39 15.95
CA ILE A 295 -27.70 -17.19 15.15
C ILE A 295 -28.28 -15.95 15.87
N GLU A 296 -29.32 -16.13 16.68
CA GLU A 296 -30.01 -15.09 17.45
C GLU A 296 -29.09 -14.46 18.51
N GLU A 297 -28.09 -15.20 19.01
CA GLU A 297 -27.05 -14.66 19.90
C GLU A 297 -26.23 -13.54 19.22
N LEU A 298 -26.11 -13.53 17.88
CA LEU A 298 -25.45 -12.44 17.16
C LEU A 298 -26.25 -11.14 17.20
N ASP A 299 -27.58 -11.22 17.25
CA ASP A 299 -28.43 -10.04 17.30
C ASP A 299 -28.28 -9.32 18.65
N GLN A 300 -28.02 -10.06 19.74
CA GLN A 300 -27.74 -9.51 21.06
C GLN A 300 -26.44 -8.69 21.11
N LEU A 301 -25.47 -8.99 20.24
CA LEU A 301 -24.20 -8.25 20.16
C LEU A 301 -24.36 -6.86 19.52
N ASN A 302 -25.54 -6.56 18.95
CA ASN A 302 -25.86 -5.27 18.33
C ASN A 302 -24.76 -4.78 17.34
N LEU A 303 -24.18 -5.73 16.57
CA LEU A 303 -23.03 -5.47 15.70
C LEU A 303 -23.32 -4.39 14.64
N LEU A 304 -24.57 -4.23 14.23
CA LEU A 304 -24.96 -3.22 13.23
C LEU A 304 -24.64 -1.79 13.71
N SER A 305 -24.81 -1.51 15.01
CA SER A 305 -24.49 -0.20 15.59
C SER A 305 -22.99 0.13 15.54
N TYR A 306 -22.13 -0.90 15.49
CA TYR A 306 -20.69 -0.78 15.41
C TYR A 306 -20.17 -0.63 13.97
N LEU A 307 -20.92 -1.09 12.98
CA LEU A 307 -20.50 -1.08 11.58
C LEU A 307 -20.72 0.30 10.93
N LYS A 308 -19.88 1.25 11.33
CA LYS A 308 -19.82 2.62 10.78
C LYS A 308 -18.43 2.90 10.17
N PRO A 309 -18.27 3.93 9.32
CA PRO A 309 -16.96 4.31 8.80
C PRO A 309 -15.93 4.45 9.91
N LYS A 310 -14.70 4.01 9.65
CA LYS A 310 -13.57 3.91 10.59
C LYS A 310 -13.65 2.76 11.60
N ASN A 311 -14.71 1.95 11.59
CA ASN A 311 -14.74 0.75 12.43
C ASN A 311 -14.37 -0.51 11.65
N ILE A 312 -13.72 -1.43 12.33
CA ILE A 312 -13.26 -2.72 11.80
C ILE A 312 -13.86 -3.83 12.66
N LEU A 313 -14.39 -4.85 12.03
CA LEU A 313 -14.83 -6.08 12.68
C LEU A 313 -14.01 -7.26 12.12
N ALA A 314 -13.24 -7.95 12.95
CA ALA A 314 -12.60 -9.21 12.59
C ALA A 314 -13.30 -10.37 13.29
N ILE A 315 -13.70 -11.38 12.54
CA ILE A 315 -14.52 -12.48 13.02
C ILE A 315 -13.76 -13.78 12.80
N GLU A 316 -13.37 -14.45 13.89
CA GLU A 316 -12.84 -15.81 13.85
C GLU A 316 -13.98 -16.83 13.70
N TRP A 317 -13.71 -17.91 12.97
CA TRP A 317 -14.69 -18.97 12.66
C TRP A 317 -15.92 -18.45 11.91
N ALA A 318 -15.68 -17.46 11.04
CA ALA A 318 -16.73 -16.76 10.30
C ALA A 318 -17.57 -17.68 9.40
N ASP A 319 -17.10 -18.89 9.09
CA ASP A 319 -17.85 -19.94 8.41
C ASP A 319 -19.09 -20.39 9.18
N ARG A 320 -19.06 -20.37 10.52
CA ARG A 320 -20.22 -20.71 11.38
C ARG A 320 -21.34 -19.69 11.33
N ALA A 321 -21.00 -18.42 11.04
CA ALA A 321 -21.93 -17.31 11.01
C ALA A 321 -21.97 -16.61 9.64
N LEU A 322 -21.60 -17.30 8.55
CA LEU A 322 -21.32 -16.64 7.28
C LEU A 322 -22.55 -15.92 6.71
N LYS A 323 -23.70 -16.61 6.62
CA LYS A 323 -24.96 -16.03 6.09
C LYS A 323 -25.39 -14.76 6.84
N PRO A 324 -25.54 -14.77 8.19
CA PRO A 324 -25.92 -13.56 8.91
C PRO A 324 -24.87 -12.45 8.80
N MET A 325 -23.57 -12.78 8.77
CA MET A 325 -22.52 -11.77 8.59
C MET A 325 -22.55 -11.12 7.20
N LEU A 326 -22.85 -11.86 6.14
CA LEU A 326 -23.02 -11.30 4.80
C LEU A 326 -24.25 -10.36 4.73
N GLN A 327 -25.35 -10.73 5.39
CA GLN A 327 -26.54 -9.88 5.47
C GLN A 327 -26.25 -8.59 6.26
N LEU A 328 -25.57 -8.71 7.40
CA LEU A 328 -25.15 -7.59 8.23
C LEU A 328 -24.24 -6.63 7.45
N ALA A 329 -23.25 -7.17 6.73
CA ALA A 329 -22.37 -6.40 5.88
C ALA A 329 -23.12 -5.65 4.79
N LYS A 330 -24.12 -6.28 4.15
CA LYS A 330 -24.97 -5.63 3.14
C LYS A 330 -25.76 -4.47 3.75
N LYS A 331 -26.38 -4.67 4.91
CA LYS A 331 -27.14 -3.63 5.63
C LYS A 331 -26.25 -2.44 5.99
N ALA A 332 -25.04 -2.68 6.46
CA ALA A 332 -24.07 -1.65 6.85
C ALA A 332 -23.25 -1.07 5.69
N GLN A 333 -23.49 -1.51 4.45
CA GLN A 333 -22.65 -1.20 3.28
C GLN A 333 -21.14 -1.46 3.54
N ALA A 334 -20.84 -2.48 4.35
CA ALA A 334 -19.50 -2.81 4.79
C ALA A 334 -18.69 -3.44 3.66
N LYS A 335 -17.37 -3.18 3.67
CA LYS A 335 -16.46 -3.90 2.80
C LYS A 335 -16.03 -5.21 3.47
N ILE A 336 -16.39 -6.33 2.87
CA ILE A 336 -15.92 -7.65 3.29
C ILE A 336 -14.55 -7.97 2.68
N ILE A 337 -13.70 -8.58 3.50
CA ILE A 337 -12.47 -9.26 3.13
C ILE A 337 -12.53 -10.65 3.76
N THR A 338 -12.70 -11.68 2.95
CA THR A 338 -12.63 -13.06 3.44
C THR A 338 -11.17 -13.48 3.46
N VAL A 339 -10.70 -14.06 4.58
CA VAL A 339 -9.35 -14.58 4.77
C VAL A 339 -9.49 -16.02 5.26
N LYS A 340 -9.24 -16.98 4.36
CA LYS A 340 -9.20 -18.40 4.72
C LYS A 340 -7.75 -18.78 5.03
N ILE A 341 -7.51 -19.37 6.19
CA ILE A 341 -6.20 -19.76 6.70
C ILE A 341 -6.24 -21.26 7.00
N SER A 342 -5.51 -22.05 6.22
CA SER A 342 -5.32 -23.49 6.46
C SER A 342 -3.89 -23.79 6.89
N ALA A 343 -3.70 -24.87 7.65
CA ALA A 343 -2.38 -25.41 7.90
C ALA A 343 -1.74 -25.88 6.59
N GLY A 344 -0.42 -25.67 6.45
CA GLY A 344 0.36 -26.23 5.35
C GLY A 344 0.99 -27.57 5.72
N SER A 345 1.86 -28.06 4.84
CA SER A 345 2.60 -29.32 5.02
C SER A 345 3.57 -29.33 6.21
N SER A 346 3.87 -28.19 6.82
CA SER A 346 4.66 -28.08 8.05
C SER A 346 3.89 -27.35 9.17
N PRO A 347 4.23 -27.59 10.45
CA PRO A 347 3.51 -26.98 11.59
C PRO A 347 3.52 -25.45 11.62
N SER A 348 4.46 -24.79 10.93
CA SER A 348 4.58 -23.32 10.85
C SER A 348 4.05 -22.73 9.54
N LEU A 349 3.92 -23.54 8.48
CA LEU A 349 3.38 -23.11 7.19
C LEU A 349 1.87 -22.92 7.29
N ARG A 350 1.37 -21.84 6.71
CA ARG A 350 -0.05 -21.54 6.55
C ARG A 350 -0.31 -21.18 5.09
N GLN A 351 -1.38 -21.72 4.52
CA GLN A 351 -1.91 -21.26 3.24
C GLN A 351 -3.04 -20.29 3.52
N ILE A 352 -2.91 -19.06 3.01
CA ILE A 352 -3.88 -17.99 3.18
C ILE A 352 -4.45 -17.62 1.82
N THR A 353 -5.76 -17.79 1.63
CA THR A 353 -6.47 -17.25 0.47
C THR A 353 -7.35 -16.09 0.91
N PHE A 354 -7.41 -15.04 0.10
CA PHE A 354 -8.30 -13.91 0.38
C PHE A 354 -8.96 -13.40 -0.90
N GLY A 355 -10.22 -13.02 -0.75
CA GLY A 355 -11.10 -12.70 -1.86
C GLY A 355 -12.19 -11.70 -1.47
N ARG A 356 -12.93 -11.24 -2.48
CA ARG A 356 -14.13 -10.43 -2.29
C ARG A 356 -15.30 -11.28 -1.87
#